data_AF-A0A9E5YXF5-F1
#
_entry.id   AF-A0A9E5YXF5-F1
#
_cell.length_a   1.000
_cell.length_b   1.000
_cell.length_c   1.000
_cell.angle_alpha   90.00
_cell.angle_beta   90.00
_cell.angle_gamma   90.00
#
_symmetry.space_group_name_H-M   'P 1'
#
loop_
_entity.id
_entity.type
_entity.pdbx_description
1 polymer ?
#
loop_
_entity_poly.entity_id
_entity_poly.type
_entity_poly.pdbx_seq_one_letter_code
_entity_poly.pdbx_strand_id
1 'polypeptide(L)'
;MVKRILIINGPNLNLLGTRQPEVYGHDTLATIEAACIELGAGLKLDVDFRQSNNEGEIVDWIQEARTSHSGLIINAGAYTHTSVAILDALLAVDVPIIEV
;
A
#
# COMPACT_ATOMS: atom_id res chain seq x y z
N MET A 1 15.13 -12.33 12.13
CA MET A 1 14.97 -11.77 10.78
C MET A 1 14.27 -10.43 10.91
N VAL A 2 14.59 -9.47 10.05
CA VAL A 2 13.83 -8.19 9.97
C VAL A 2 12.44 -8.51 9.42
N LYS A 3 11.39 -7.98 10.05
CA LYS A 3 10.01 -8.16 9.57
C LYS A 3 9.75 -7.14 8.46
N ARG A 4 9.28 -7.61 7.30
CA ARG A 4 8.96 -6.76 6.15
C ARG A 4 7.47 -6.44 6.12
N ILE A 5 7.11 -5.18 5.88
CA ILE A 5 5.74 -4.70 5.76
C ILE A 5 5.52 -4.23 4.32
N LEU A 6 4.47 -4.75 3.68
CA LEU A 6 4.05 -4.28 2.36
C LEU A 6 3.09 -3.10 2.54
N ILE A 7 3.31 -2.00 1.82
CA ILE A 7 2.40 -0.87 1.73
C ILE A 7 1.97 -0.73 0.27
N ILE A 8 0.68 -0.94 -0.01
CA ILE A 8 0.10 -0.85 -1.36
C ILE A 8 -0.73 0.42 -1.48
N ASN A 9 -0.46 1.20 -2.52
CA ASN A 9 -1.22 2.36 -2.91
C ASN A 9 -1.92 2.11 -4.24
N GLY A 10 -3.25 2.21 -4.23
CA GLY A 10 -4.10 1.96 -5.37
C GLY A 10 -4.10 3.08 -6.42
N PRO A 11 -5.11 3.08 -7.31
CA PRO A 11 -5.13 3.93 -8.48
C PRO A 11 -5.18 5.42 -8.14
N ASN A 12 -4.48 6.20 -8.96
CA ASN A 12 -4.35 7.66 -8.90
C ASN A 12 -3.59 8.22 -7.68
N LEU A 13 -3.19 7.40 -6.71
CA LEU A 13 -2.40 7.90 -5.57
C LEU A 13 -1.00 8.36 -5.97
N ASN A 14 -0.48 7.92 -7.13
CA ASN A 14 0.71 8.49 -7.74
C ASN A 14 0.56 9.97 -8.14
N LEU A 15 -0.67 10.52 -8.16
CA LEU A 15 -0.95 11.91 -8.49
C LEU A 15 -1.09 12.81 -7.24
N LEU A 16 -0.89 12.28 -6.02
CA LEU A 16 -0.89 13.07 -4.78
C LEU A 16 0.09 14.25 -4.86
N GLY A 17 -0.28 15.37 -4.25
CA GLY A 17 0.47 16.62 -4.27
C GLY A 17 0.48 17.38 -5.60
N THR A 18 0.02 16.79 -6.71
CA THR A 18 -0.02 17.44 -8.04
C THR A 18 -1.41 17.88 -8.46
N ARG A 19 -2.46 17.28 -7.90
CA ARG A 19 -3.85 17.56 -8.24
C ARG A 19 -4.56 18.26 -7.08
N GLN A 20 -5.07 19.47 -7.32
CA GLN A 20 -5.86 20.24 -6.35
C GLN A 20 -5.21 20.29 -4.95
N PRO A 21 -3.96 20.77 -4.81
CA PRO A 21 -3.21 20.73 -3.56
C PRO A 21 -3.91 21.45 -2.39
N GLU A 22 -4.73 22.45 -2.71
CA GLU A 22 -5.61 23.16 -1.76
C GLU A 22 -6.59 22.21 -1.02
N VAL A 23 -6.91 21.06 -1.61
CA VAL A 23 -7.91 20.09 -1.12
C VAL A 23 -7.25 18.83 -0.55
N TYR A 24 -6.18 18.34 -1.19
CA TYR A 24 -5.55 17.04 -0.86
C TYR A 24 -4.22 17.16 -0.13
N GLY A 25 -3.76 18.38 0.17
CA GLY A 25 -2.45 18.64 0.76
C GLY A 25 -1.33 18.68 -0.28
N HIS A 26 -0.17 19.12 0.19
CA HIS A 26 1.04 19.26 -0.64
C HIS A 26 1.91 18.00 -0.63
N ASP A 27 1.60 17.04 0.24
CA ASP A 27 2.40 15.82 0.37
C ASP A 27 2.24 14.96 -0.88
N THR A 28 3.37 14.61 -1.47
CA THR A 28 3.42 13.69 -2.61
C THR A 28 3.53 12.26 -2.11
N LEU A 29 3.19 11.29 -2.97
CA LEU A 29 3.37 9.88 -2.63
C LEU A 29 4.84 9.56 -2.30
N ALA A 30 5.80 10.22 -2.96
CA ALA A 30 7.23 10.06 -2.67
C ALA A 30 7.61 10.60 -1.27
N THR A 31 6.99 11.69 -0.83
CA THR A 31 7.19 12.23 0.53
C THR A 31 6.64 11.25 1.58
N ILE A 32 5.48 10.66 1.31
CA ILE A 32 4.85 9.65 2.18
C ILE A 32 5.72 8.38 2.23
N GLU A 33 6.19 7.90 1.08
CA GLU A 33 7.10 6.75 0.99
C GLU A 33 8.35 6.95 1.85
N ALA A 34 9.02 8.10 1.72
CA ALA A 34 10.19 8.43 2.52
C ALA A 34 9.90 8.41 4.04
N ALA A 35 8.77 9.00 4.45
CA ALA A 35 8.34 9.01 5.85
C ALA A 35 8.02 7.60 6.38
N CYS A 36 7.38 6.75 5.57
CA CYS A 36 7.10 5.37 5.93
C CYS A 36 8.39 4.55 6.09
N ILE A 37 9.34 4.70 5.17
CA ILE A 37 10.64 4.00 5.23
C ILE A 37 11.43 4.45 6.47
N GLU A 38 11.49 5.75 6.75
CA GLU A 38 12.18 6.30 7.92
C GLU A 38 11.58 5.76 9.23
N LEU A 39 10.24 5.80 9.34
CA LEU A 39 9.53 5.27 10.50
C LEU A 39 9.75 3.75 10.65
N GLY A 40 9.66 3.01 9.54
CA GLY A 40 9.91 1.57 9.52
C GLY A 40 11.30 1.22 10.04
N ALA A 41 12.33 1.93 9.58
CA ALA A 41 13.70 1.76 10.05
C ALA A 41 13.81 2.02 11.57
N GLY A 42 13.17 3.07 12.08
CA GLY A 42 13.10 3.36 13.52
C GLY A 42 12.44 2.25 14.34
N LEU A 43 11.47 1.55 13.75
CA LEU A 43 10.76 0.41 14.35
C LEU A 43 11.43 -0.95 14.08
N LYS A 44 12.59 -0.99 13.39
CA LYS A 44 13.27 -2.21 12.94
C LYS A 44 12.41 -3.07 12.01
N LEU A 45 11.63 -2.42 11.16
CA LEU A 45 10.84 -3.01 10.08
C LEU A 45 11.45 -2.62 8.74
N ASP A 46 11.38 -3.53 7.76
CA ASP A 46 11.69 -3.26 6.36
C ASP A 46 10.39 -2.85 5.65
N VAL A 47 10.37 -1.74 4.93
CA VAL A 47 9.16 -1.24 4.27
C VAL A 47 9.29 -1.44 2.76
N ASP A 48 8.35 -2.19 2.21
CA ASP A 48 8.17 -2.40 0.78
C ASP A 48 7.00 -1.55 0.33
N PHE A 49 7.28 -0.42 -0.32
CA PHE A 49 6.28 0.58 -0.68
C PHE A 49 6.00 0.51 -2.18
N ARG A 50 4.75 0.25 -2.56
CA ARG A 50 4.35 0.04 -3.95
C ARG A 50 3.10 0.84 -4.30
N GLN A 51 2.97 1.18 -5.58
CA GLN A 51 1.80 1.86 -6.13
C GLN A 51 1.45 1.28 -7.50
N SER A 52 0.16 1.04 -7.75
CA SER A 52 -0.32 0.70 -9.09
C SER A 52 -1.71 1.24 -9.38
N ASN A 53 -1.96 1.50 -10.66
CA ASN A 53 -3.30 1.75 -11.20
C ASN A 53 -4.01 0.47 -11.67
N ASN A 54 -3.26 -0.64 -11.80
CA ASN A 54 -3.76 -1.89 -12.33
C ASN A 54 -4.23 -2.81 -11.20
N GLU A 55 -5.50 -3.21 -11.24
CA GLU A 55 -6.10 -4.10 -10.25
C GLU A 55 -5.35 -5.44 -10.12
N GLY A 56 -5.02 -6.07 -11.25
CA GLY A 56 -4.32 -7.36 -11.25
C GLY A 56 -2.94 -7.32 -10.59
N GLU A 57 -2.19 -6.21 -10.77
CA GLU A 57 -0.88 -6.05 -10.15
C GLU A 57 -0.99 -5.91 -8.62
N ILE A 58 -2.02 -5.22 -8.13
CA ILE A 58 -2.32 -5.14 -6.70
C ILE A 58 -2.67 -6.53 -6.14
N VAL A 59 -3.48 -7.30 -6.87
CA VAL A 59 -3.83 -8.68 -6.51
C VAL A 59 -2.58 -9.56 -6.43
N ASP A 60 -1.67 -9.45 -7.40
CA ASP A 60 -0.42 -10.21 -7.42
C ASP A 60 0.46 -9.87 -6.19
N TRP A 61 0.55 -8.59 -5.82
CA TRP A 61 1.30 -8.17 -4.63
C TRP A 61 0.67 -8.65 -3.32
N ILE A 62 -0.66 -8.68 -3.23
CA ILE A 62 -1.35 -9.26 -2.07
C ILE A 62 -0.99 -10.75 -1.93
N GLN A 63 -1.01 -11.50 -3.04
CA GLN A 63 -0.63 -12.91 -3.03
C GLN A 63 0.86 -13.12 -2.66
N GLU A 64 1.75 -12.25 -3.14
CA GLU A 64 3.17 -12.24 -2.79
C GLU A 64 3.38 -12.06 -1.28
N ALA A 65 2.59 -11.19 -0.65
CA ALA A 65 2.67 -10.86 0.77
C ALA A 65 2.50 -12.08 1.68
N ARG A 66 1.72 -13.08 1.24
CA ARG A 66 1.47 -14.33 1.98
C ARG A 66 2.77 -15.05 2.39
N THR A 67 3.82 -14.94 1.58
CA THR A 67 5.07 -15.69 1.81
C THR A 67 6.27 -14.82 2.13
N SER A 68 6.23 -13.53 1.78
CA SER A 68 7.40 -12.66 1.82
C SER A 68 7.27 -11.44 2.75
N HIS A 69 6.08 -11.20 3.31
CA HIS A 69 5.83 -10.08 4.22
C HIS A 69 5.20 -10.56 5.52
N SER A 70 5.40 -9.78 6.58
CA SER A 70 4.87 -10.01 7.92
C SER A 70 3.56 -9.26 8.19
N GLY A 71 3.13 -8.41 7.25
CA GLY A 71 1.93 -7.59 7.33
C GLY A 71 1.77 -6.75 6.06
N LEU A 72 0.54 -6.29 5.83
CA LEU A 72 0.12 -5.53 4.67
C LEU A 72 -0.69 -4.31 5.12
N ILE A 73 -0.36 -3.14 4.55
CA ILE A 73 -1.12 -1.90 4.67
C ILE A 73 -1.58 -1.54 3.27
N ILE A 74 -2.85 -1.20 3.10
CA ILE A 74 -3.39 -0.87 1.78
C ILE A 74 -4.32 0.34 1.84
N ASN A 75 -4.05 1.30 0.95
CA ASN A 75 -5.05 2.25 0.50
C ASN A 75 -5.40 1.89 -0.95
N ALA A 76 -6.54 1.22 -1.16
CA ALA A 76 -6.93 0.75 -2.49
C ALA A 76 -7.56 1.85 -3.36
N GLY A 77 -7.60 3.09 -2.90
CA GLY A 77 -8.20 4.22 -3.61
C GLY A 77 -9.63 3.92 -4.05
N ALA A 78 -9.94 4.21 -5.32
CA ALA A 78 -11.28 3.94 -5.87
C ALA A 78 -11.65 2.45 -5.87
N TYR A 79 -10.68 1.53 -5.86
CA TYR A 79 -10.96 0.10 -5.84
C TYR A 79 -11.52 -0.40 -4.51
N THR A 80 -11.38 0.36 -3.40
CA THR A 80 -12.06 0.07 -2.13
C THR A 80 -13.57 -0.10 -2.33
N HIS A 81 -14.17 0.58 -3.31
CA HIS A 81 -15.62 0.58 -3.52
C HIS A 81 -16.09 -0.36 -4.63
N THR A 82 -15.18 -0.94 -5.41
CA THR A 82 -15.54 -1.62 -6.67
C THR A 82 -14.87 -2.98 -6.84
N SER A 83 -13.68 -3.20 -6.27
CA SER A 83 -12.90 -4.39 -6.55
C SER A 83 -13.24 -5.53 -5.59
N VAL A 84 -14.10 -6.43 -6.05
CA VAL A 84 -14.29 -7.72 -5.38
C VAL A 84 -13.03 -8.58 -5.47
N ALA A 85 -12.25 -8.46 -6.56
CA ALA A 85 -11.02 -9.23 -6.75
C ALA A 85 -9.94 -8.90 -5.71
N ILE A 86 -9.73 -7.62 -5.38
CA ILE A 86 -8.81 -7.19 -4.33
C ILE A 86 -9.31 -7.66 -2.97
N LEU A 87 -10.61 -7.53 -2.68
CA LEU A 87 -11.18 -8.02 -1.43
C LEU A 87 -10.98 -9.53 -1.27
N ASP A 88 -11.24 -10.32 -2.31
CA ASP A 88 -11.07 -11.78 -2.29
C ASP A 88 -9.60 -12.16 -2.10
N ALA A 89 -8.67 -11.45 -2.75
CA ALA A 89 -7.24 -11.64 -2.55
C ALA A 89 -6.80 -11.33 -1.11
N LEU A 90 -7.31 -10.25 -0.51
CA LEU A 90 -7.02 -9.89 0.89
C LEU A 90 -7.56 -10.94 1.87
N LEU A 91 -8.73 -11.52 1.60
CA LEU A 91 -9.31 -12.59 2.43
C LEU A 91 -8.57 -13.94 2.27
N ALA A 92 -7.82 -14.12 1.19
CA ALA A 92 -7.09 -15.36 0.90
C ALA A 92 -5.68 -15.43 1.53
N VAL A 93 -5.22 -14.36 2.20
CA VAL A 93 -3.90 -14.31 2.84
C VAL A 93 -4.01 -14.17 4.36
N ASP A 94 -3.10 -14.82 5.09
CA ASP A 94 -3.13 -14.90 6.56
C ASP A 94 -2.29 -13.82 7.26
N VAL A 95 -1.73 -12.86 6.51
CA VAL A 95 -0.94 -11.77 7.09
C VAL A 95 -1.87 -10.71 7.71
N PRO A 96 -1.47 -10.01 8.78
CA PRO A 96 -2.23 -8.87 9.29
C PRO A 96 -2.42 -7.79 8.21
N ILE A 97 -3.65 -7.32 8.03
CA ILE A 97 -4.04 -6.32 7.03
C ILE A 97 -4.58 -5.08 7.72
N ILE A 98 -4.16 -3.90 7.27
CA ILE A 98 -4.68 -2.59 7.69
C ILE A 98 -5.12 -1.81 6.45
N GLU A 99 -6.38 -1.37 6.44
CA GLU A 99 -6.90 -0.41 5.46
C GLU A 99 -6.68 1.03 5.95
N VAL A 100 -6.33 1.95 5.05
CA VAL A 100 -6.07 3.39 5.33
C VAL A 100 -6.84 4.29 4.38
#